data_AF-A0A939HJE2-F1
#
_entry.id   AF-A0A939HJE2-F1
#
_cell.length_a   1.000
_cell.length_b   1.000
_cell.length_c   1.000
_cell.angle_alpha   90.00
_cell.angle_beta   90.00
_cell.angle_gamma   90.00
#
_symmetry.space_group_name_H-M   'P 1'
#
loop_
_entity.id
_entity.type
_entity.pdbx_description
1 polymer ?
#
loop_
_entity_poly.entity_id
_entity_poly.type
_entity_poly.pdbx_seq_one_letter_code
_entity_poly.pdbx_strand_id
1 'polypeptide(L)'
;MSTTDIDPDQIIADAEQEAAEAEKLVDTLEEAVKSGDDSVTFEQVEKARGLLSFVRLRKEAATRKAAAAKEAARVEACEALKADITTQVKGDGDRFSKQLKTAVDGLRELYEAAEARNENVREFRRRAGNLGIPEQKHMGPAAATHGGVRLAANGGPGLTAGVIVGRRRVDVIDINIFVNRALNMLARENKYKHLDFVDAGDDLFGDLARVDAEAPESTAKYFYRGPNGGVFAKDDPFTPEEIKRNQLTVITKAEAFSE
;
A
#
# COMPACT_ATOMS: atom_id res chain seq x y z
N MET A 1 -4.87 -33.50 -16.93
CA MET A 1 -5.47 -33.40 -18.28
C MET A 1 -5.51 -31.92 -18.61
N SER A 2 -4.76 -31.48 -19.62
CA SER A 2 -4.72 -30.07 -20.03
C SER A 2 -6.09 -29.73 -20.62
N THR A 3 -6.87 -28.95 -19.89
CA THR A 3 -7.98 -28.19 -20.47
C THR A 3 -7.36 -27.35 -21.57
N THR A 4 -7.68 -27.67 -22.82
CA THR A 4 -7.31 -26.86 -23.98
C THR A 4 -7.65 -25.42 -23.61
N ASP A 5 -6.64 -24.56 -23.61
CA ASP A 5 -6.75 -23.15 -23.29
C ASP A 5 -7.50 -22.50 -24.47
N ILE A 6 -8.83 -22.59 -24.46
CA ILE A 6 -9.64 -22.13 -25.57
C ILE A 6 -9.67 -20.61 -25.49
N ASP A 7 -8.91 -19.97 -26.37
CA ASP A 7 -8.91 -18.52 -26.53
C ASP A 7 -10.35 -18.01 -26.80
N PRO A 8 -10.93 -17.20 -25.89
CA PRO A 8 -12.25 -16.62 -26.08
C PRO A 8 -12.40 -15.82 -27.37
N ASP A 9 -11.31 -15.19 -27.85
CA ASP A 9 -11.32 -14.41 -29.07
C ASP A 9 -11.37 -15.32 -30.31
N GLN A 10 -10.72 -16.48 -30.26
CA GLN A 10 -10.82 -17.50 -31.31
C GLN A 10 -12.23 -18.09 -31.41
N ILE A 11 -12.90 -18.36 -30.28
CA ILE A 11 -14.30 -18.85 -30.27
C ILE A 11 -15.24 -17.89 -31.00
N ILE A 12 -15.05 -16.58 -30.78
CA ILE A 12 -15.86 -15.55 -31.43
C ILE A 12 -15.50 -15.48 -32.91
N ALA A 13 -14.21 -15.39 -33.24
CA ALA A 13 -13.74 -15.28 -34.62
C ALA A 13 -14.26 -16.42 -35.53
N ASP A 14 -14.20 -17.67 -35.04
CA ASP A 14 -14.71 -18.84 -35.77
C ASP A 14 -16.23 -18.73 -36.03
N ALA A 15 -17.00 -18.32 -35.00
CA ALA A 15 -18.45 -18.18 -35.12
C ALA A 15 -18.86 -16.97 -35.99
N GLU A 16 -18.07 -15.91 -36.03
CA GLU A 16 -18.28 -14.77 -36.92
C GLU A 16 -17.99 -15.13 -38.37
N GLN A 17 -16.92 -15.88 -38.63
CA GLN A 17 -16.59 -16.37 -39.96
C GLN A 17 -17.69 -17.31 -40.49
N GLU A 18 -18.13 -18.29 -39.70
CA GLU A 18 -19.23 -19.19 -40.07
C GLU A 18 -20.51 -18.39 -40.42
N ALA A 19 -20.82 -17.34 -39.65
CA ALA A 19 -22.00 -16.50 -39.88
C ALA A 19 -21.90 -15.70 -41.18
N ALA A 20 -20.73 -15.13 -41.45
CA ALA A 20 -20.47 -14.37 -42.68
C ALA A 20 -20.52 -15.26 -43.93
N GLU A 21 -20.02 -16.50 -43.85
CA GLU A 21 -20.08 -17.48 -44.94
C GLU A 21 -21.54 -17.90 -45.23
N ALA A 22 -22.33 -18.15 -44.19
CA ALA A 22 -23.75 -18.50 -44.33
C ALA A 22 -24.58 -17.32 -44.89
N GLU A 23 -24.29 -16.09 -44.50
CA GLU A 23 -24.95 -14.88 -45.01
C GLU A 23 -24.65 -14.69 -46.51
N LYS A 24 -23.37 -14.80 -46.89
CA LYS A 24 -22.95 -14.73 -48.29
C LYS A 24 -23.61 -15.82 -49.16
N LEU A 25 -23.81 -17.02 -48.61
CA LEU A 25 -24.50 -18.11 -49.32
C LEU A 25 -25.97 -17.76 -49.59
N VAL A 26 -26.67 -17.21 -48.60
CA VAL A 26 -28.06 -16.76 -48.77
C VAL A 26 -28.14 -15.65 -49.83
N ASP A 27 -27.30 -14.63 -49.72
CA ASP A 27 -27.26 -13.52 -50.68
C ASP A 27 -27.00 -13.98 -52.12
N THR A 28 -26.07 -14.93 -52.28
CA THR A 28 -25.71 -15.50 -53.60
C THR A 28 -26.90 -16.25 -54.21
N LEU A 29 -27.60 -17.08 -53.42
CA LEU A 29 -28.76 -17.83 -53.90
C LEU A 29 -29.95 -16.92 -54.20
N GLU A 30 -30.20 -15.92 -53.37
CA GLU A 30 -31.28 -14.95 -53.61
C GLU A 30 -31.04 -14.09 -54.85
N GLU A 31 -29.80 -13.69 -55.12
CA GLU A 31 -29.44 -12.95 -56.32
C GLU A 31 -29.56 -13.81 -57.59
N ALA A 32 -29.17 -15.09 -57.53
CA ALA A 32 -29.38 -16.03 -58.64
C ALA A 32 -30.87 -16.17 -59.00
N VAL A 33 -31.74 -16.29 -58.00
CA VAL A 33 -33.20 -16.30 -58.22
C VAL A 33 -33.70 -15.01 -58.85
N LYS A 34 -33.25 -13.83 -58.40
CA LYS A 34 -33.62 -12.53 -59.00
C LYS A 34 -33.15 -12.40 -60.45
N SER A 35 -32.02 -13.01 -60.80
CA SER A 35 -31.47 -13.00 -62.15
C SER A 35 -32.16 -13.97 -63.12
N GLY A 36 -33.09 -14.79 -62.63
CA GLY A 36 -33.83 -15.77 -63.43
C GLY A 36 -33.11 -17.10 -63.61
N ASP A 37 -32.22 -17.48 -62.69
CA ASP A 37 -31.61 -18.81 -62.69
C ASP A 37 -32.61 -19.87 -62.17
N ASP A 38 -33.27 -20.56 -63.10
CA ASP A 38 -34.25 -21.62 -62.82
C ASP A 38 -33.64 -22.88 -62.17
N SER A 39 -32.30 -22.97 -62.08
CA SER A 39 -31.64 -24.09 -61.38
C SER A 39 -31.69 -23.95 -59.85
N VAL A 40 -31.92 -22.75 -59.32
CA VAL A 40 -32.03 -22.50 -57.88
C VAL A 40 -33.46 -22.77 -57.40
N THR A 41 -33.61 -23.72 -56.48
CA THR A 41 -34.92 -24.10 -55.95
C THR A 41 -35.27 -23.35 -54.67
N PHE A 42 -36.57 -23.19 -54.42
CA PHE A 42 -37.09 -22.66 -53.15
C PHE A 42 -36.51 -23.39 -51.94
N GLU A 43 -36.38 -24.73 -52.01
CA GLU A 43 -35.81 -25.52 -50.92
C GLU A 43 -34.34 -25.19 -50.64
N GLN A 44 -33.54 -24.83 -51.65
CA GLN A 44 -32.15 -24.44 -51.45
C GLN A 44 -32.04 -23.11 -50.69
N VAL A 45 -32.87 -22.14 -51.05
CA VAL A 45 -32.93 -20.84 -50.37
C VAL A 45 -33.40 -21.00 -48.92
N GLU A 46 -34.46 -21.78 -48.68
CA GLU A 46 -34.95 -22.03 -47.32
C GLU A 46 -33.94 -22.80 -46.46
N LYS A 47 -33.23 -23.78 -47.04
CA LYS A 47 -32.12 -24.47 -46.34
C LYS A 47 -30.99 -23.50 -45.97
N ALA A 48 -30.62 -22.60 -46.88
CA ALA A 48 -29.59 -21.58 -46.61
C ALA A 48 -30.03 -20.58 -45.53
N ARG A 49 -31.29 -20.13 -45.56
CA ARG A 49 -31.87 -19.27 -44.50
C ARG A 49 -31.92 -19.98 -43.15
N GLY A 50 -32.33 -21.25 -43.14
CA GLY A 50 -32.31 -22.09 -41.93
C GLY A 50 -30.90 -22.25 -41.36
N LEU A 51 -29.90 -22.49 -42.23
CA LEU A 51 -28.49 -22.54 -41.85
C LEU A 51 -28.02 -21.20 -41.26
N LEU A 52 -28.33 -20.07 -41.91
CA LEU A 52 -27.98 -18.74 -41.39
C LEU A 52 -28.58 -18.47 -40.01
N SER A 53 -29.85 -18.80 -39.81
CA SER A 53 -30.52 -18.67 -38.51
C SER A 53 -29.82 -19.51 -37.42
N PHE A 54 -29.49 -20.76 -37.73
CA PHE A 54 -28.76 -21.65 -36.82
C PHE A 54 -27.36 -21.12 -36.48
N VAL A 55 -26.61 -20.64 -37.47
CA VAL A 55 -25.26 -20.11 -37.25
C VAL A 55 -25.30 -18.80 -36.45
N ARG A 56 -26.31 -17.93 -36.64
CA ARG A 56 -26.50 -16.74 -35.80
C ARG A 56 -26.74 -17.12 -34.33
N LEU A 57 -27.56 -18.13 -34.06
CA LEU A 57 -27.74 -18.66 -32.69
C LEU A 57 -26.44 -19.25 -32.12
N ARG A 58 -25.65 -19.95 -32.94
CA ARG A 58 -24.32 -20.43 -32.53
C ARG A 58 -23.36 -19.28 -32.21
N LYS A 59 -23.39 -18.19 -32.99
CA LYS A 59 -22.62 -16.97 -32.71
C LYS A 59 -23.02 -16.36 -31.36
N GLU A 60 -24.31 -16.22 -31.07
CA GLU A 60 -24.75 -15.72 -29.76
C GLU A 60 -24.29 -16.62 -28.61
N ALA A 61 -24.39 -17.94 -28.79
CA ALA A 61 -23.91 -18.91 -27.80
C ALA A 61 -22.38 -18.82 -27.62
N ALA A 62 -21.63 -18.67 -28.71
CA ALA A 62 -20.18 -18.47 -28.73
C ALA A 62 -19.79 -17.18 -27.97
N THR A 63 -20.47 -16.06 -28.23
CA THR A 63 -20.28 -14.80 -27.50
C THR A 63 -20.55 -14.96 -26.00
N ARG A 64 -21.64 -15.63 -25.61
CA ARG A 64 -21.94 -15.88 -24.18
C ARG A 64 -20.88 -16.77 -23.54
N LYS A 65 -20.42 -17.81 -24.24
CA LYS A 65 -19.37 -18.72 -23.77
C LYS A 65 -18.04 -17.99 -23.60
N ALA A 66 -17.65 -17.17 -24.57
CA ALA A 66 -16.44 -16.35 -24.51
C ALA A 66 -16.51 -15.33 -23.35
N ALA A 67 -17.64 -14.67 -23.15
CA ALA A 67 -17.84 -13.76 -22.02
C ALA A 67 -17.72 -14.47 -20.66
N ALA A 68 -18.32 -15.65 -20.51
CA ALA A 68 -18.21 -16.46 -19.30
C ALA A 68 -16.76 -16.94 -19.05
N ALA A 69 -16.04 -17.34 -20.10
CA ALA A 69 -14.64 -17.72 -20.00
C ALA A 69 -13.73 -16.55 -19.59
N LYS A 70 -13.94 -15.36 -20.18
CA LYS A 70 -13.22 -14.13 -19.79
C LYS A 70 -13.45 -13.77 -18.33
N GLU A 71 -14.70 -13.85 -17.87
CA GLU A 71 -15.03 -13.56 -16.48
C GLU A 71 -14.44 -14.59 -15.52
N ALA A 72 -14.48 -15.87 -15.85
CA ALA A 72 -13.85 -16.92 -15.05
C ALA A 72 -12.33 -16.71 -14.93
N ALA A 73 -11.63 -16.41 -16.03
CA ALA A 73 -10.20 -16.10 -16.03
C ALA A 73 -9.90 -14.83 -15.21
N ARG A 74 -10.76 -13.80 -15.29
CA ARG A 74 -10.64 -12.59 -14.46
C ARG A 74 -10.76 -12.91 -12.97
N VAL A 75 -11.74 -13.72 -12.57
CA VAL A 75 -11.92 -14.15 -11.17
C VAL A 75 -10.72 -14.96 -10.69
N GLU A 76 -10.23 -15.91 -11.47
CA GLU A 76 -9.03 -16.69 -11.15
C GLU A 76 -7.80 -15.79 -10.96
N ALA A 77 -7.59 -14.82 -11.85
CA ALA A 77 -6.52 -13.85 -11.74
C ALA A 77 -6.67 -12.96 -10.49
N CYS A 78 -7.89 -12.58 -10.11
CA CYS A 78 -8.15 -11.85 -8.87
C CYS A 78 -7.84 -12.68 -7.62
N GLU A 79 -8.20 -13.97 -7.60
CA GLU A 79 -7.88 -14.87 -6.48
C GLU A 79 -6.36 -15.12 -6.36
N ALA A 80 -5.67 -15.30 -7.49
CA ALA A 80 -4.21 -15.38 -7.51
C ALA A 80 -3.57 -14.09 -6.96
N LEU A 81 -4.03 -12.92 -7.40
CA LEU A 81 -3.54 -11.63 -6.91
C LEU A 81 -3.81 -11.46 -5.40
N LYS A 82 -4.98 -11.87 -4.91
CA LYS A 82 -5.31 -11.86 -3.47
C LYS A 82 -4.32 -12.73 -2.69
N ALA A 83 -4.06 -13.96 -3.13
CA ALA A 83 -3.11 -14.86 -2.49
C ALA A 83 -1.68 -14.29 -2.48
N ASP A 84 -1.26 -13.68 -3.58
CA ASP A 84 0.04 -13.03 -3.71
C ASP A 84 0.18 -11.84 -2.74
N ILE A 85 -0.81 -10.95 -2.69
CA ILE A 85 -0.82 -9.81 -1.76
C ILE A 85 -0.73 -10.32 -0.32
N THR A 86 -1.63 -11.23 0.08
CA THR A 86 -1.65 -11.77 1.44
C THR A 86 -0.32 -12.42 1.81
N THR A 87 0.31 -13.15 0.88
CA THR A 87 1.61 -13.79 1.13
C THR A 87 2.74 -12.78 1.28
N GLN A 88 2.77 -11.74 0.45
CA GLN A 88 3.86 -10.76 0.43
C GLN A 88 3.81 -9.77 1.59
N VAL A 89 2.61 -9.38 2.03
CA VAL A 89 2.48 -8.37 3.10
C VAL A 89 2.49 -8.97 4.50
N LYS A 90 2.27 -10.29 4.64
CA LYS A 90 2.13 -10.94 5.95
C LYS A 90 3.40 -10.80 6.81
N GLY A 91 3.24 -10.17 7.96
CA GLY A 91 4.28 -9.91 8.95
C GLY A 91 5.07 -8.63 8.70
N ASP A 92 4.73 -7.84 7.68
CA ASP A 92 5.46 -6.60 7.38
C ASP A 92 5.23 -5.55 8.47
N GLY A 93 4.02 -5.41 9.00
CA GLY A 93 3.72 -4.49 10.10
C GLY A 93 4.52 -4.83 11.35
N ASP A 94 4.54 -6.10 11.75
CA ASP A 94 5.36 -6.60 12.86
C ASP A 94 6.86 -6.34 12.64
N ARG A 95 7.35 -6.59 11.42
CA ARG A 95 8.75 -6.33 11.06
C ARG A 95 9.08 -4.84 11.19
N PHE A 96 8.25 -3.97 10.64
CA PHE A 96 8.46 -2.53 10.69
C PHE A 96 8.31 -1.97 12.11
N SER A 97 7.36 -2.48 12.89
CA SER A 97 7.19 -2.14 14.31
C SER A 97 8.45 -2.45 15.12
N LYS A 98 9.05 -3.63 14.93
CA LYS A 98 10.33 -4.01 15.56
C LYS A 98 11.50 -3.12 15.14
N GLN A 99 11.58 -2.77 13.86
CA GLN A 99 12.62 -1.86 13.35
C GLN A 99 12.47 -0.45 13.93
N LEU A 100 11.23 0.07 13.98
CA LEU A 100 10.93 1.36 14.58
C LEU A 100 11.29 1.38 16.07
N LYS A 101 10.91 0.33 16.81
CA LYS A 101 11.27 0.18 18.22
C LYS A 101 12.78 0.18 18.43
N THR A 102 13.52 -0.57 17.60
CA THR A 102 14.99 -0.59 17.65
C THR A 102 15.58 0.80 17.40
N ALA A 103 15.04 1.57 16.46
CA ALA A 103 15.49 2.94 16.19
C ALA A 103 15.20 3.88 17.36
N VAL A 104 14.00 3.80 17.95
CA VAL A 104 13.62 4.62 19.13
C VAL A 104 14.49 4.28 20.34
N ASP A 105 14.72 2.99 20.60
CA ASP A 105 15.55 2.54 21.71
C ASP A 105 17.01 2.99 21.53
N GLY A 106 17.57 2.87 20.32
CA GLY A 106 18.91 3.37 20.01
C GLY A 106 19.04 4.90 20.13
N LEU A 107 17.99 5.65 19.77
CA LEU A 107 17.96 7.09 20.03
C LEU A 107 17.93 7.38 21.54
N ARG A 108 17.13 6.65 22.32
CA ARG A 108 17.07 6.81 23.78
C ARG A 108 18.44 6.56 24.42
N GLU A 109 19.10 5.46 24.07
CA GLU A 109 20.45 5.14 24.54
C GLU A 109 21.46 6.25 24.20
N LEU A 110 21.39 6.83 23.00
CA LEU A 110 22.23 7.95 22.59
C LEU A 110 21.98 9.20 23.45
N TYR A 111 20.72 9.54 23.74
CA TYR A 111 20.37 10.68 24.60
C TYR A 111 20.87 10.46 26.03
N GLU A 112 20.65 9.27 26.61
CA GLU A 112 21.10 8.93 27.97
C GLU A 112 22.62 9.01 28.09
N ALA A 113 23.36 8.44 27.13
CA ALA A 113 24.82 8.51 27.10
C ALA A 113 25.33 9.94 26.99
N ALA A 114 24.66 10.78 26.19
CA ALA A 114 25.03 12.18 26.04
C ALA A 114 24.75 13.00 27.30
N GLU A 115 23.61 12.80 27.97
CA GLU A 115 23.32 13.48 29.23
C GLU A 115 24.26 13.04 30.35
N ALA A 116 24.52 11.74 30.50
CA ALA A 116 25.51 11.25 31.45
C ALA A 116 26.90 11.89 31.21
N ARG A 117 27.30 12.04 29.95
CA ARG A 117 28.52 12.77 29.60
C ARG A 117 28.41 14.27 29.95
N ASN A 118 27.28 14.91 29.64
CA ASN A 118 27.06 16.33 29.90
C ASN A 118 27.09 16.65 31.40
N GLU A 119 26.53 15.79 32.24
CA GLU A 119 26.63 15.87 33.71
C GLU A 119 28.08 15.86 34.18
N ASN A 120 28.90 14.95 33.66
CA ASN A 120 30.33 14.92 33.95
C ASN A 120 31.03 16.23 33.54
N VAL A 121 30.68 16.81 32.38
CA VAL A 121 31.25 18.09 31.93
C VAL A 121 30.83 19.25 32.84
N ARG A 122 29.54 19.31 33.22
CA ARG A 122 29.02 20.30 34.20
C ARG A 122 29.75 20.16 35.53
N GLU A 123 30.03 18.93 35.96
CA GLU A 123 30.78 18.66 37.19
C GLU A 123 32.23 19.12 37.10
N PHE A 124 32.93 18.82 36.00
CA PHE A 124 34.30 19.31 35.78
C PHE A 124 34.36 20.83 35.81
N ARG A 125 33.38 21.50 35.18
CA ARG A 125 33.27 22.96 35.20
C ARG A 125 33.05 23.49 36.62
N ARG A 126 32.13 22.90 37.38
CA ARG A 126 31.88 23.27 38.79
C ARG A 126 33.14 23.14 39.64
N ARG A 127 33.84 22.00 39.54
CA ARG A 127 35.10 21.76 40.27
C ARG A 127 36.20 22.75 39.87
N ALA A 128 36.35 23.05 38.57
CA ALA A 128 37.31 24.04 38.09
C ALA A 128 36.99 25.45 38.59
N GLY A 129 35.71 25.83 38.63
CA GLY A 129 35.26 27.09 39.24
C GLY A 129 35.58 27.18 40.74
N ASN A 130 35.32 26.12 41.50
CA ASN A 130 35.64 26.04 42.94
C ASN A 130 37.15 26.14 43.23
N LEU A 131 38.00 25.80 42.25
CA LEU A 131 39.46 25.96 42.34
C LEU A 131 39.93 27.36 41.93
N GLY A 132 39.03 28.29 41.58
CA GLY A 132 39.37 29.64 41.18
C GLY A 132 39.97 29.75 39.77
N ILE A 133 39.77 28.74 38.92
CA ILE A 133 40.27 28.77 37.53
C ILE A 133 39.43 29.77 36.73
N PRO A 134 40.02 30.84 36.15
CA PRO A 134 39.26 31.87 35.48
C PRO A 134 38.71 31.39 34.13
N GLU A 135 37.57 31.96 33.74
CA GLU A 135 37.04 31.84 32.39
C GLU A 135 37.87 32.67 31.41
N GLN A 136 38.37 32.04 30.36
CA GLN A 136 39.18 32.71 29.35
C GLN A 136 38.37 32.95 28.08
N LYS A 137 38.18 34.23 27.74
CA LYS A 137 37.48 34.68 26.53
C LYS A 137 38.29 34.52 25.25
N HIS A 138 39.59 34.23 25.34
CA HIS A 138 40.50 34.16 24.20
C HIS A 138 40.97 32.72 23.91
N MET A 139 41.18 32.43 22.62
CA MET A 139 41.55 31.11 22.10
C MET A 139 43.02 30.69 22.37
N GLY A 140 43.76 31.42 23.22
CA GLY A 140 45.16 31.13 23.54
C GLY A 140 45.38 29.80 24.28
N PRO A 141 46.63 29.34 24.47
CA PRO A 141 46.92 28.13 25.24
C PRO A 141 46.52 28.28 26.71
N ALA A 142 46.15 27.17 27.37
CA ALA A 142 45.87 27.18 28.80
C ALA A 142 47.14 27.51 29.60
N ALA A 143 47.03 28.42 30.57
CA ALA A 143 48.16 28.79 31.40
C ALA A 143 48.65 27.59 32.22
N ALA A 144 49.97 27.39 32.28
CA ALA A 144 50.58 26.30 33.06
C ALA A 144 50.23 26.37 34.56
N THR A 145 49.91 27.57 35.05
CA THR A 145 49.53 27.86 36.44
C THR A 145 48.27 27.14 36.92
N HIS A 146 47.44 26.61 36.02
CA HIS A 146 46.21 25.87 36.37
C HIS A 146 46.27 24.39 35.95
N GLY A 147 47.48 23.83 35.85
CA GLY A 147 47.68 22.44 35.40
C GLY A 147 47.20 22.19 33.97
N GLY A 148 47.16 23.25 33.14
CA GLY A 148 46.64 23.19 31.78
C GLY A 148 45.12 23.11 31.68
N VAL A 149 44.37 23.31 32.76
CA VAL A 149 42.91 23.37 32.77
C VAL A 149 42.44 24.82 32.69
N ARG A 150 41.40 25.09 31.90
CA ARG A 150 40.70 26.39 31.90
C ARG A 150 39.20 26.23 31.63
N LEU A 151 38.41 27.21 32.08
CA LEU A 151 36.99 27.27 31.74
C LEU A 151 36.81 27.85 30.34
N ALA A 152 36.06 27.16 29.48
CA ALA A 152 35.74 27.67 28.14
C ALA A 152 34.77 28.85 28.29
N ALA A 153 35.03 29.96 27.60
CA ALA A 153 34.08 31.07 27.52
C ALA A 153 33.02 30.84 26.44
N ASN A 154 31.82 31.36 26.68
CA ASN A 154 30.67 31.37 25.78
C ASN A 154 30.27 29.95 25.32
N GLY A 155 29.21 29.43 25.92
CA GLY A 155 28.42 28.40 25.27
C GLY A 155 27.93 28.92 23.92
N GLY A 156 28.14 28.17 22.82
CA GLY A 156 27.52 28.51 21.54
C GLY A 156 25.99 28.47 21.64
N PRO A 157 25.24 28.93 20.63
CA PRO A 157 23.79 28.74 20.58
C PRO A 157 23.48 27.24 20.74
N GLY A 158 22.80 26.87 21.83
CA GLY A 158 22.51 25.47 22.16
C GLY A 158 23.59 24.69 22.93
N LEU A 159 24.70 25.32 23.34
CA LEU A 159 25.77 24.67 24.11
C LEU A 159 25.97 25.36 25.46
N THR A 160 26.12 24.60 26.55
CA THR A 160 26.66 25.14 27.81
C THR A 160 28.19 25.18 27.74
N ALA A 161 28.78 26.20 28.35
CA ALA A 161 30.22 26.39 28.34
C ALA A 161 30.93 25.22 29.07
N GLY A 162 31.88 24.55 28.41
CA GLY A 162 32.60 23.40 28.94
C GLY A 162 33.91 23.72 29.68
N VAL A 163 34.85 22.77 29.64
CA VAL A 163 36.23 22.93 30.12
C VAL A 163 37.23 22.64 29.00
N ILE A 164 38.43 23.22 29.09
CA ILE A 164 39.55 22.92 28.18
C ILE A 164 40.68 22.33 29.01
N VAL A 165 41.23 21.21 28.55
CA VAL A 165 42.33 20.49 29.21
C VAL A 165 43.46 20.33 28.19
N GLY A 166 44.55 21.07 28.39
CA GLY A 166 45.64 21.18 27.41
C GLY A 166 45.13 21.71 26.08
N ARG A 167 45.15 20.86 25.05
CA ARG A 167 44.64 21.17 23.68
C ARG A 167 43.24 20.62 23.43
N ARG A 168 42.64 19.90 24.39
CA ARG A 168 41.34 19.24 24.22
C ARG A 168 40.24 20.14 24.76
N ARG A 169 39.19 20.33 23.96
CA ARG A 169 37.96 21.00 24.39
C ARG A 169 36.95 19.94 24.80
N VAL A 170 36.34 20.13 25.95
CA VAL A 170 35.37 19.21 26.56
C VAL A 170 34.11 20.01 26.83
N ASP A 171 33.26 20.14 25.81
CA ASP A 171 31.95 20.80 25.91
C ASP A 171 30.84 19.78 26.14
N VAL A 172 29.66 20.28 26.51
CA VAL A 172 28.42 19.48 26.40
C VAL A 172 28.10 19.20 24.94
N ILE A 173 27.24 18.21 24.71
CA ILE A 173 26.75 17.83 23.39
C ILE A 173 25.23 18.01 23.38
N ASP A 174 24.72 18.76 22.40
CA ASP A 174 23.31 18.79 22.06
C ASP A 174 23.02 17.74 20.99
N ILE A 175 22.46 16.60 21.40
CA ILE A 175 22.15 15.47 20.51
C ILE A 175 21.10 15.85 19.46
N ASN A 176 20.21 16.81 19.75
CA ASN A 176 19.17 17.22 18.80
C ASN A 176 19.79 17.75 17.50
N ILE A 177 20.93 18.46 17.57
CA ILE A 177 21.65 18.96 16.39
C ILE A 177 22.10 17.80 15.49
N PHE A 178 22.61 16.72 16.09
CA PHE A 178 23.11 15.57 15.34
C PHE A 178 21.99 14.71 14.78
N VAL A 179 20.92 14.50 15.56
CA VAL A 179 19.70 13.81 15.09
C VAL A 179 19.08 14.56 13.92
N ASN A 180 18.92 15.89 14.01
CA ASN A 180 18.40 16.71 12.92
C ASN A 180 19.29 16.67 11.68
N ARG A 181 20.62 16.60 11.85
CA ARG A 181 21.55 16.41 10.72
C ARG A 181 21.37 15.05 10.06
N ALA A 182 21.19 13.98 10.84
CA ALA A 182 20.92 12.64 10.31
C ALA A 182 19.59 12.60 9.52
N LEU A 183 18.52 13.21 10.05
CA LEU A 183 17.24 13.33 9.35
C LEU A 183 17.37 14.13 8.05
N ASN A 184 18.14 15.23 8.06
CA ASN A 184 18.43 16.02 6.86
C ASN A 184 19.24 15.23 5.81
N MET A 185 20.13 14.34 6.23
CA MET A 185 20.84 13.44 5.31
C MET A 185 19.86 12.46 4.64
N LEU A 186 18.98 11.82 5.42
CA LEU A 186 17.96 10.94 4.86
C LEU A 186 16.99 11.68 3.92
N ALA A 187 16.66 12.93 4.22
CA ALA A 187 15.84 13.76 3.35
C ALA A 187 16.51 14.04 2.00
N ARG A 188 17.81 14.34 1.99
CA ARG A 188 18.59 14.54 0.74
C ARG A 188 18.70 13.27 -0.09
N GLU A 189 18.61 12.11 0.53
CA GLU A 189 18.58 10.81 -0.14
C GLU A 189 17.19 10.42 -0.64
N ASN A 190 16.16 11.27 -0.47
CA ASN A 190 14.75 10.96 -0.73
C ASN A 190 14.22 9.76 0.08
N LYS A 191 14.85 9.44 1.22
CA LYS A 191 14.46 8.35 2.11
C LYS A 191 13.63 8.81 3.31
N TYR A 192 13.53 10.12 3.52
CA TYR A 192 12.74 10.71 4.60
C TYR A 192 11.99 11.94 4.07
N LYS A 193 10.70 12.03 4.39
CA LYS A 193 9.88 13.21 4.13
C LYS A 193 9.41 13.76 5.46
N HIS A 194 9.81 15.00 5.77
CA HIS A 194 9.30 15.68 6.94
C HIS A 194 7.81 15.96 6.71
N LEU A 195 6.98 15.54 7.67
CA LEU A 195 5.57 15.89 7.73
C LEU A 195 5.42 16.97 8.81
N ASP A 196 4.65 18.02 8.52
CA ASP A 196 4.54 19.19 9.41
C ASP A 196 3.74 18.87 10.69
N PHE A 197 2.90 17.82 10.64
CA PHE A 197 2.13 17.34 11.77
C PHE A 197 1.91 15.83 11.62
N VAL A 198 2.34 15.07 12.62
CA VAL A 198 2.04 13.64 12.74
C VAL A 198 1.64 13.41 14.19
N ASP A 199 0.38 13.09 14.42
CA ASP A 199 -0.05 12.47 15.66
C ASP A 199 0.47 11.02 15.63
N ALA A 200 1.29 10.66 16.62
CA ALA A 200 1.85 9.31 16.72
C ALA A 200 0.81 8.30 17.25
N GLY A 201 -0.40 8.76 17.59
CA GLY A 201 -1.40 7.95 18.27
C GLY A 201 -0.98 7.59 19.71
N ASP A 202 -1.83 6.83 20.38
CA ASP A 202 -1.56 6.33 21.73
C ASP A 202 -0.59 5.13 21.74
N ASP A 203 -0.50 4.39 20.63
CA ASP A 203 0.34 3.19 20.49
C ASP A 203 1.05 3.14 19.13
N LEU A 204 2.07 3.99 18.97
CA LEU A 204 2.88 4.08 17.76
C LEU A 204 3.37 2.72 17.22
N PHE A 205 3.76 1.79 18.11
CA PHE A 205 4.29 0.49 17.70
C PHE A 205 3.18 -0.50 17.34
N GLY A 206 2.08 -0.49 18.08
CA GLY A 206 0.89 -1.29 17.78
C GLY A 206 0.18 -0.83 16.52
N ASP A 207 0.14 0.47 16.24
CA ASP A 207 -0.41 1.02 15.00
C ASP A 207 0.34 0.48 13.78
N LEU A 208 1.66 0.47 13.82
CA LEU A 208 2.48 -0.07 12.74
C LEU A 208 2.37 -1.60 12.63
N ALA A 209 2.28 -2.30 13.76
CA ALA A 209 2.07 -3.76 13.80
C ALA A 209 0.71 -4.19 13.21
N ARG A 210 -0.28 -3.28 13.18
CA ARG A 210 -1.62 -3.55 12.68
C ARG A 210 -1.84 -3.27 11.20
N VAL A 211 -0.84 -2.72 10.48
CA VAL A 211 -1.00 -2.30 9.07
C VAL A 211 -1.40 -3.46 8.15
N ASP A 212 -0.89 -4.66 8.41
CA ASP A 212 -1.21 -5.89 7.69
C ASP A 212 -1.96 -6.92 8.56
N ALA A 213 -2.41 -6.51 9.74
CA ALA A 213 -3.25 -7.37 10.57
C ALA A 213 -4.60 -7.58 9.88
N GLU A 214 -5.16 -8.78 10.06
CA GLU A 214 -6.53 -9.04 9.63
C GLU A 214 -7.46 -8.02 10.29
N ALA A 215 -8.29 -7.38 9.47
CA ALA A 215 -9.29 -6.46 9.97
C ALA A 215 -10.14 -7.20 11.02
N PRO A 216 -10.36 -6.62 12.21
CA PRO A 216 -11.15 -7.27 13.22
C PRO A 216 -12.54 -7.57 12.66
N GLU A 217 -13.12 -8.70 13.09
CA GLU A 217 -14.50 -9.00 12.73
C GLU A 217 -15.39 -7.80 13.04
N SER A 218 -16.22 -7.42 12.08
CA SER A 218 -17.13 -6.31 12.26
C SER A 218 -18.03 -6.56 13.47
N THR A 219 -18.07 -5.58 14.38
CA THR A 219 -19.00 -5.54 15.51
C THR A 219 -20.37 -4.98 15.13
N ALA A 220 -20.55 -4.65 13.85
CA ALA A 220 -21.81 -4.18 13.31
C ALA A 220 -22.97 -5.13 13.63
N LYS A 221 -24.14 -4.55 13.85
CA LYS A 221 -25.36 -5.30 14.16
C LYS A 221 -26.12 -5.76 12.91
N TYR A 222 -25.98 -5.03 11.81
CA TYR A 222 -26.73 -5.26 10.58
C TYR A 222 -25.80 -5.48 9.39
N PHE A 223 -26.10 -6.51 8.61
CA PHE A 223 -25.32 -6.91 7.44
C PHE A 223 -26.22 -6.96 6.21
N TYR A 224 -25.70 -6.45 5.10
CA TYR A 224 -26.41 -6.38 3.83
C TYR A 224 -25.48 -6.81 2.69
N ARG A 225 -26.01 -7.55 1.72
CA ARG A 225 -25.32 -7.89 0.48
C ARG A 225 -25.86 -7.04 -0.66
N GLY A 226 -24.98 -6.33 -1.36
CA GLY A 226 -25.31 -5.58 -2.56
C GLY A 226 -25.42 -6.45 -3.81
N PRO A 227 -25.87 -5.87 -4.93
CA PRO A 227 -26.06 -6.60 -6.19
C PRO A 227 -24.75 -7.18 -6.76
N ASN A 228 -23.60 -6.62 -6.38
CA ASN A 228 -22.28 -7.08 -6.80
C ASN A 228 -21.62 -8.05 -5.80
N GLY A 229 -22.37 -8.57 -4.82
CA GLY A 229 -21.85 -9.46 -3.77
C GLY A 229 -21.16 -8.76 -2.60
N GLY A 230 -20.81 -7.47 -2.75
CA GLY A 230 -20.19 -6.68 -1.67
C GLY A 230 -21.04 -6.63 -0.40
N VAL A 231 -20.37 -6.78 0.75
CA VAL A 231 -21.00 -6.78 2.07
C VAL A 231 -20.91 -5.40 2.71
N PHE A 232 -22.04 -4.89 3.20
CA PHE A 232 -22.14 -3.67 3.99
C PHE A 232 -22.44 -4.06 5.44
N ALA A 233 -21.59 -3.63 6.37
CA ALA A 233 -21.75 -3.85 7.81
C ALA A 233 -21.99 -2.49 8.50
N LYS A 234 -23.11 -2.34 9.22
CA LYS A 234 -23.49 -1.09 9.91
C LYS A 234 -24.06 -1.35 11.30
N ASP A 235 -23.83 -0.38 12.20
CA ASP A 235 -24.45 -0.38 13.53
C ASP A 235 -25.93 0.00 13.50
N ASP A 236 -26.29 0.89 12.59
CA ASP A 236 -27.67 1.31 12.34
C ASP A 236 -28.20 0.70 11.03
N PRO A 237 -29.47 0.23 11.02
CA PRO A 237 -30.02 -0.41 9.84
C PRO A 237 -30.28 0.61 8.71
N PHE A 238 -30.21 0.16 7.46
CA PHE A 238 -30.71 0.95 6.34
C PHE A 238 -32.23 1.04 6.39
N THR A 239 -32.80 2.17 5.94
CA THR A 239 -34.27 2.25 5.82
C THR A 239 -34.77 1.32 4.69
N PRO A 240 -36.05 0.90 4.70
CA PRO A 240 -36.61 0.09 3.62
C PRO A 240 -36.45 0.73 2.23
N GLU A 241 -36.55 2.06 2.15
CA GLU A 241 -36.36 2.82 0.91
C GLU A 241 -34.91 2.74 0.44
N GLU A 242 -33.94 2.80 1.36
CA GLU A 242 -32.52 2.67 1.04
C GLU A 242 -32.16 1.26 0.60
N ILE A 243 -32.68 0.24 1.28
CA ILE A 243 -32.52 -1.17 0.91
C ILE A 243 -33.03 -1.37 -0.52
N LYS A 244 -34.25 -0.90 -0.82
CA LYS A 244 -34.84 -1.00 -2.16
C LYS A 244 -34.04 -0.21 -3.21
N ARG A 245 -33.67 1.04 -2.91
CA ARG A 245 -32.91 1.91 -3.82
C ARG A 245 -31.56 1.32 -4.19
N ASN A 246 -30.88 0.71 -3.22
CA ASN A 246 -29.54 0.15 -3.38
C ASN A 246 -29.54 -1.36 -3.71
N GLN A 247 -30.73 -1.96 -3.86
CA GLN A 247 -30.91 -3.40 -4.14
C GLN A 247 -30.18 -4.30 -3.12
N LEU A 248 -30.28 -3.94 -1.84
CA LEU A 248 -29.64 -4.67 -0.76
C LEU A 248 -30.47 -5.86 -0.31
N THR A 249 -29.79 -6.96 0.01
CA THR A 249 -30.39 -8.13 0.65
C THR A 249 -29.88 -8.21 2.09
N VAL A 250 -30.80 -8.31 3.07
CA VAL A 250 -30.40 -8.50 4.48
C VAL A 250 -29.80 -9.88 4.63
N ILE A 251 -28.62 -9.96 5.23
CA ILE A 251 -27.91 -11.22 5.48
C ILE A 251 -27.48 -11.30 6.96
N THR A 252 -27.15 -12.49 7.40
CA THR A 252 -26.58 -12.74 8.73
C THR A 252 -25.08 -12.43 8.75
N LYS A 253 -24.52 -12.27 9.95
CA LYS A 253 -23.07 -12.15 10.14
C LYS A 253 -22.33 -13.37 9.60
N ALA A 254 -22.86 -14.58 9.79
CA ALA A 254 -22.23 -15.80 9.28
C ALA A 254 -22.15 -15.80 7.75
N GLU A 255 -23.23 -15.41 7.07
CA GLU A 255 -23.25 -15.29 5.60
C GLU A 255 -22.35 -14.16 5.08
N ALA A 256 -22.14 -13.10 5.86
CA ALA A 256 -21.27 -12.00 5.49
C ALA A 256 -19.78 -12.39 5.40
N PHE A 257 -19.35 -13.44 6.10
CA PHE A 257 -17.94 -13.81 6.24
C PHE A 257 -17.66 -15.29 5.92
N SER A 258 -18.57 -15.99 5.24
CA SER A 258 -18.44 -17.43 4.93
C SER A 258 -17.64 -17.74 3.65
N GLU A 259 -16.66 -16.93 3.27
CA GLU A 259 -15.82 -17.09 2.07
C GLU A 259 -14.33 -17.09 2.42
#